data_AF-V5I754-F1
#
_entry.id   AF-V5I754-F1
#
_cell.length_a   1.000
_cell.length_b   1.000
_cell.length_c   1.000
_cell.angle_alpha   90.00
_cell.angle_beta   90.00
_cell.angle_gamma   90.00
#
_symmetry.space_group_name_H-M   'P 1'
#
loop_
_entity.id
_entity.type
_entity.pdbx_description
1 polymer ?
#
loop_
_entity_poly.entity_id
_entity_poly.type
_entity_poly.pdbx_seq_one_letter_code
_entity_poly.pdbx_strand_id
1 'polypeptide(L)'
;SEVLEKHKKEISKAAVVIKQQIEVVVQAIAESKSLQLIVNPLEQIAVVISQNLEQKEGAKPERPDLKALKAIVSPLLNLKAEIQQITQEKLGESAQQGVLGLITINEPLSDLIAKISEVEEQINKEETSDIPEQPSESITALIEPIEKLSKVIVGIREAPLTPELVEKQNEEIHKSSLALKEQLERTITQIPEAKSLQQIAVPLQSLSAALSEMDDQLKEAGKQNLEGETKKSERFDLTALKEIATPILNLKDEIQSLKAVSQEFSPQQGILGIMEINEPVALLSASIVEIEKSINEVEVQDISAQQAQIVTDIKEPIEKMSKLVIDIREVISVPEVIEVKKPEILNAVLALKKSIERIVQCIPEAESLQLLTVPLQALSTAILTIEAKSKISKKETRRDVSFVKVIAEPVTVLLDETEQLRTMLQDLGKSQQGVLSIIEINEPLLALKESLSNVEGIS
;
A
#
# COMPACT_ATOMS: atom_id res chain seq x y z
N SER A 1 8.53 48.77 47.96
CA SER A 1 7.87 48.73 46.64
C SER A 1 8.56 49.59 45.58
N GLU A 2 9.54 50.46 45.88
CA GLU A 2 10.29 51.19 44.83
C GLU A 2 11.34 50.36 44.09
N VAL A 3 12.07 49.49 44.81
CA VAL A 3 13.09 48.61 44.22
C VAL A 3 12.46 47.62 43.24
N LEU A 4 11.25 47.13 43.55
CA LEU A 4 10.49 46.23 42.69
C LEU A 4 10.03 46.93 41.40
N GLU A 5 9.54 48.17 41.51
CA GLU A 5 9.17 48.99 40.35
C GLU A 5 10.37 49.35 39.46
N LYS A 6 11.52 49.65 40.06
CA LYS A 6 12.76 49.90 39.32
C LYS A 6 13.20 48.65 38.53
N HIS A 7 13.20 47.47 39.16
CA HIS A 7 13.54 46.22 38.49
C HIS A 7 12.52 45.87 37.40
N LYS A 8 11.21 46.07 37.64
CA LYS A 8 10.17 45.88 36.61
C LYS A 8 10.38 46.80 35.40
N LYS A 9 10.75 48.06 35.63
CA LYS A 9 11.03 49.03 34.55
C LYS A 9 12.29 48.66 33.76
N GLU A 10 13.31 48.14 34.42
CA GLU A 10 14.52 47.65 33.76
C GLU A 10 14.27 46.36 32.97
N ILE A 11 13.47 45.42 33.51
CA ILE A 11 13.01 44.21 32.81
C ILE A 11 12.18 44.57 31.58
N SER A 12 11.24 45.52 31.70
CA SER A 12 10.42 45.99 30.58
C SER A 12 11.27 46.64 29.48
N LYS A 13 12.27 47.47 29.85
CA LYS A 13 13.22 48.03 28.88
C LYS A 13 14.06 46.95 28.21
N ALA A 14 14.55 45.98 28.97
CA ALA A 14 15.33 44.85 28.42
C ALA A 14 14.48 44.00 27.46
N ALA A 15 13.22 43.73 27.80
CA ALA A 15 12.28 42.99 26.97
C ALA A 15 11.97 43.69 25.64
N VAL A 16 11.81 45.02 25.64
CA VAL A 16 11.65 45.81 24.40
C VAL A 16 12.89 45.73 23.51
N VAL A 17 14.08 45.82 24.10
CA VAL A 17 15.35 45.69 23.36
C VAL A 17 15.50 44.29 22.79
N ILE A 18 15.16 43.25 23.55
CA ILE A 18 15.19 41.86 23.10
C ILE A 18 14.20 41.65 21.95
N LYS A 19 12.98 42.19 22.03
CA LYS A 19 12.00 42.11 20.94
C LYS A 19 12.53 42.73 19.64
N GLN A 20 13.07 43.94 19.71
CA GLN A 20 13.66 44.61 18.54
C GLN A 20 14.84 43.83 17.95
N GLN A 21 15.68 43.23 18.81
CA GLN A 21 16.79 42.39 18.35
C GLN A 21 16.29 41.10 17.68
N ILE A 22 15.22 40.49 18.21
CA ILE A 22 14.58 39.31 17.60
C ILE A 22 14.01 39.67 16.22
N GLU A 23 13.31 40.79 16.07
CA GLU A 23 12.77 41.24 14.77
C GLU A 23 13.88 41.45 13.72
N VAL A 24 14.97 42.11 14.11
CA VAL A 24 16.15 42.31 13.22
C VAL A 24 16.76 40.97 12.81
N VAL A 25 16.85 40.02 13.74
CA VAL A 25 17.42 38.68 13.49
C VAL A 25 16.48 37.85 12.61
N VAL A 26 15.17 37.87 12.84
CA VAL A 26 14.17 37.18 12.01
C VAL A 26 14.21 37.71 10.57
N GLN A 27 14.31 39.03 10.39
CA GLN A 27 14.37 39.65 9.07
C GLN A 27 15.68 39.34 8.33
N ALA A 28 16.82 39.30 9.05
CA ALA A 28 18.10 38.89 8.48
C ALA A 28 18.16 37.38 8.14
N ILE A 29 17.40 36.55 8.86
CA ILE A 29 17.36 35.09 8.67
C ILE A 29 16.40 34.67 7.54
N ALA A 30 15.39 35.49 7.21
CA ALA A 30 14.44 35.20 6.13
C ALA A 30 15.10 34.90 4.77
N GLU A 31 16.32 35.38 4.54
CA GLU A 31 17.12 35.16 3.32
C GLU A 31 17.93 33.84 3.33
N SER A 32 17.98 33.11 4.45
CA SER A 32 18.84 31.92 4.63
C SER A 32 18.04 30.63 4.88
N LYS A 33 18.02 29.73 3.89
CA LYS A 33 17.32 28.42 3.95
C LYS A 33 17.77 27.54 5.13
N SER A 34 19.02 27.62 5.57
CA SER A 34 19.57 26.78 6.64
C SER A 34 19.19 27.24 8.05
N LEU A 35 18.58 28.43 8.20
CA LEU A 35 18.24 29.02 9.50
C LEU A 35 16.71 29.18 9.70
N GLN A 36 15.87 28.72 8.76
CA GLN A 36 14.41 28.75 8.92
C GLN A 36 13.91 27.99 10.16
N LEU A 37 14.63 26.96 10.61
CA LEU A 37 14.32 26.17 11.80
C LEU A 37 14.33 26.96 13.12
N ILE A 38 15.08 28.08 13.20
CA ILE A 38 15.15 28.90 14.42
C ILE A 38 14.24 30.14 14.39
N VAL A 39 13.61 30.43 13.24
CA VAL A 39 12.70 31.56 13.07
C VAL A 39 11.42 31.35 13.90
N ASN A 40 10.79 30.17 13.79
CA ASN A 40 9.55 29.87 14.51
C ASN A 40 9.69 29.99 16.05
N PRO A 41 10.73 29.41 16.69
CA PRO A 41 10.96 29.64 18.13
C PRO A 41 11.13 31.12 18.51
N LEU A 42 11.80 31.91 17.67
CA LEU A 42 12.02 33.33 17.92
C LEU A 42 10.73 34.16 17.80
N GLU A 43 9.88 33.87 16.81
CA GLU A 43 8.56 34.49 16.67
C GLU A 43 7.66 34.17 17.88
N GLN A 44 7.65 32.93 18.36
CA GLN A 44 6.90 32.55 19.57
C GLN A 44 7.40 33.29 20.82
N ILE A 45 8.72 33.46 20.98
CA ILE A 45 9.29 34.23 22.09
C ILE A 45 8.87 35.71 22.01
N ALA A 46 8.84 36.31 20.82
CA ALA A 46 8.40 37.69 20.63
C ALA A 46 6.92 37.90 21.01
N VAL A 47 6.06 36.93 20.71
CA VAL A 47 4.64 36.94 21.12
C VAL A 47 4.50 36.87 22.64
N VAL A 48 5.19 35.94 23.30
CA VAL A 48 5.16 35.81 24.77
C VAL A 48 5.70 37.06 25.47
N ILE A 49 6.76 37.67 24.92
CA ILE A 49 7.28 38.95 25.43
C ILE A 49 6.24 40.06 25.29
N SER A 50 5.52 40.13 24.17
CA SER A 50 4.49 41.14 23.92
C SER A 50 3.30 40.97 24.88
N GLN A 51 2.83 39.73 25.09
CA GLN A 51 1.75 39.41 26.05
C GLN A 51 2.11 39.77 27.49
N ASN A 52 3.38 39.59 27.90
CA ASN A 52 3.83 39.93 29.26
C ASN A 52 4.06 41.43 29.50
N LEU A 53 4.36 42.20 28.45
CA LEU A 53 4.53 43.65 28.55
C LEU A 53 3.20 44.40 28.75
N GLU A 54 2.08 43.78 28.40
CA GLU A 54 0.73 44.38 28.41
C GLU A 54 -0.06 44.15 29.72
N GLN A 55 0.43 43.32 30.65
CA GLN A 55 -0.14 43.19 32.01
C GLN A 55 0.19 44.39 32.92
N LYS A 56 0.03 45.63 32.42
CA LYS A 56 0.04 46.83 33.25
C LYS A 56 -1.38 47.13 33.74
N GLU A 57 -1.58 47.03 35.05
CA GLU A 57 -2.80 47.52 35.71
C GLU A 57 -3.04 49.00 35.39
N GLY A 58 -4.19 49.30 34.78
CA GLY A 58 -4.67 50.66 34.51
C GLY A 58 -5.07 50.96 33.06
N ALA A 59 -5.13 49.99 32.15
CA ALA A 59 -5.53 50.22 30.76
C ALA A 59 -7.07 50.35 30.62
N LYS A 60 -7.52 51.27 29.77
CA LYS A 60 -8.90 51.31 29.24
C LYS A 60 -9.30 49.91 28.74
N PRO A 61 -10.60 49.54 28.77
CA PRO A 61 -11.05 48.26 28.21
C PRO A 61 -10.48 48.12 26.79
N GLU A 62 -9.77 47.01 26.57
CA GLU A 62 -9.16 46.70 25.29
C GLU A 62 -10.25 46.65 24.22
N ARG A 63 -10.00 47.32 23.10
CA ARG A 63 -10.95 47.37 22.00
C ARG A 63 -11.29 45.95 21.53
N PRO A 64 -12.56 45.61 21.29
CA PRO A 64 -12.98 44.29 20.82
C PRO A 64 -12.21 43.81 19.58
N ASP A 65 -11.92 44.70 18.61
CA ASP A 65 -11.12 44.36 17.43
C ASP A 65 -9.70 43.93 17.78
N LEU A 66 -9.00 44.72 18.61
CA LEU A 66 -7.63 44.42 19.03
C LEU A 66 -7.54 43.09 19.81
N LYS A 67 -8.51 42.85 20.70
CA LYS A 67 -8.58 41.60 21.48
C LYS A 67 -8.78 40.39 20.56
N ALA A 68 -9.64 40.50 19.56
CA ALA A 68 -9.91 39.42 18.62
C ALA A 68 -8.69 39.10 17.72
N LEU A 69 -7.98 40.12 17.24
CA LEU A 69 -6.76 39.97 16.45
C LEU A 69 -5.65 39.28 17.26
N LYS A 70 -5.39 39.74 18.48
CA LYS A 70 -4.37 39.10 19.34
C LYS A 70 -4.68 37.65 19.65
N ALA A 71 -5.97 37.32 19.81
CA ALA A 71 -6.41 35.96 20.13
C ALA A 71 -6.20 34.98 18.97
N ILE A 72 -6.31 35.43 17.71
CA ILE A 72 -6.19 34.56 16.54
C ILE A 72 -4.73 34.37 16.05
N VAL A 73 -3.82 35.31 16.38
CA VAL A 73 -2.41 35.24 15.95
C VAL A 73 -1.71 33.95 16.42
N SER A 74 -1.88 33.55 17.67
CA SER A 74 -1.21 32.35 18.20
C SER A 74 -1.66 31.05 17.52
N PRO A 75 -2.98 30.77 17.36
CA PRO A 75 -3.45 29.64 16.57
C PRO A 75 -2.92 29.62 15.12
N LEU A 76 -2.87 30.79 14.46
CA LEU A 76 -2.35 30.90 13.09
C LEU A 76 -0.85 30.58 13.00
N LEU A 77 -0.04 31.09 13.93
CA LEU A 77 1.39 30.78 14.02
C LEU A 77 1.64 29.28 14.27
N ASN A 78 0.83 28.66 15.13
CA ASN A 78 0.92 27.22 15.38
C ASN A 78 0.58 26.43 14.12
N LEU A 79 -0.53 26.74 13.45
CA LEU A 79 -0.92 26.09 12.20
C LEU A 79 0.19 26.21 11.13
N LYS A 80 0.75 27.41 10.95
CA LYS A 80 1.88 27.66 10.05
C LYS A 80 3.09 26.80 10.40
N ALA A 81 3.45 26.72 11.68
CA ALA A 81 4.59 25.92 12.13
C ALA A 81 4.40 24.42 11.85
N GLU A 82 3.21 23.88 12.07
CA GLU A 82 2.90 22.47 11.80
C GLU A 82 2.96 22.16 10.29
N ILE A 83 2.43 23.04 9.44
CA ILE A 83 2.52 22.91 7.97
C ILE A 83 3.97 22.95 7.50
N GLN A 84 4.81 23.82 8.07
CA GLN A 84 6.22 23.91 7.71
C GLN A 84 7.04 22.68 8.09
N GLN A 85 6.69 22.02 9.20
CA GLN A 85 7.38 20.80 9.62
C GLN A 85 7.12 19.63 8.66
N ILE A 86 5.90 19.52 8.12
CA ILE A 86 5.57 18.56 7.05
C ILE A 86 6.48 18.74 5.83
N THR A 87 6.86 19.98 5.50
CA THR A 87 7.70 20.30 4.33
C THR A 87 9.19 19.94 4.52
N GLN A 88 9.66 19.83 5.77
CA GLN A 88 11.08 19.61 6.10
C GLN A 88 11.43 18.15 6.37
N GLU A 89 10.49 17.36 6.88
CA GLU A 89 10.63 15.91 6.96
C GLU A 89 10.40 15.36 5.55
N LYS A 90 11.37 14.58 5.03
CA LYS A 90 11.28 13.99 3.69
C LYS A 90 10.02 13.13 3.57
N LEU A 91 8.94 13.72 3.06
CA LEU A 91 7.92 12.98 2.33
C LEU A 91 8.69 12.18 1.27
N GLY A 92 8.69 10.85 1.39
CA GLY A 92 9.29 9.98 0.39
C GLY A 92 8.66 10.21 -0.98
N GLU A 93 9.10 9.48 -2.01
CA GLU A 93 8.55 9.57 -3.38
C GLU A 93 7.02 9.33 -3.46
N SER A 94 6.38 8.92 -2.36
CA SER A 94 4.93 8.74 -2.21
C SER A 94 4.20 9.91 -1.53
N ALA A 95 4.71 11.15 -1.59
CA ALA A 95 4.04 12.32 -1.02
C ALA A 95 2.60 12.42 -1.54
N GLN A 96 1.61 12.22 -0.68
CA GLN A 96 0.20 12.17 -1.06
C GLN A 96 -0.31 13.57 -1.40
N GLN A 97 -1.17 13.66 -2.42
CA GLN A 97 -1.69 14.93 -2.92
C GLN A 97 -2.40 15.76 -1.84
N GLY A 98 -3.04 15.12 -0.83
CA GLY A 98 -3.64 15.83 0.29
C GLY A 98 -2.65 16.52 1.24
N VAL A 99 -1.47 15.92 1.44
CA VAL A 99 -0.39 16.51 2.24
C VAL A 99 0.33 17.62 1.46
N LEU A 100 0.44 17.48 0.13
CA LEU A 100 0.96 18.53 -0.74
C LEU A 100 0.01 19.74 -0.82
N GLY A 101 -1.31 19.50 -0.78
CA GLY A 101 -2.32 20.55 -0.71
C GLY A 101 -2.17 21.42 0.54
N LEU A 102 -1.76 20.86 1.68
CA LEU A 102 -1.48 21.65 2.90
C LEU A 102 -0.35 22.66 2.73
N ILE A 103 0.55 22.47 1.76
CA ILE A 103 1.66 23.40 1.50
C ILE A 103 1.13 24.69 0.86
N THR A 104 0.07 24.63 0.06
CA THR A 104 -0.47 25.78 -0.68
C THR A 104 -1.08 26.85 0.23
N ILE A 105 -1.49 26.49 1.45
CA ILE A 105 -2.03 27.45 2.43
C ILE A 105 -0.96 28.21 3.22
N ASN A 106 0.33 27.82 3.15
CA ASN A 106 1.39 28.40 3.96
C ASN A 106 1.69 29.88 3.62
N GLU A 107 1.67 30.23 2.33
CA GLU A 107 1.87 31.62 1.86
C GLU A 107 0.69 32.52 2.25
N PRO A 108 -0.58 32.17 1.95
CA PRO A 108 -1.75 32.92 2.42
C PRO A 108 -1.82 33.07 3.95
N LEU A 109 -1.40 32.06 4.71
CA LEU A 109 -1.31 32.15 6.17
C LEU A 109 -0.26 33.18 6.62
N SER A 110 0.89 33.21 5.95
CA SER A 110 1.97 34.16 6.26
C SER A 110 1.53 35.60 5.98
N ASP A 111 0.84 35.82 4.85
CA ASP A 111 0.30 37.12 4.48
C ASP A 111 -0.78 37.60 5.45
N LEU A 112 -1.65 36.69 5.90
CA LEU A 112 -2.66 37.00 6.91
C LEU A 112 -2.03 37.41 8.25
N ILE A 113 -1.05 36.65 8.75
CA ILE A 113 -0.35 36.96 10.01
C ILE A 113 0.37 38.31 9.92
N ALA A 114 1.05 38.58 8.81
CA ALA A 114 1.73 39.86 8.59
C ALA A 114 0.74 41.03 8.57
N LYS A 115 -0.40 40.88 7.87
CA LYS A 115 -1.41 41.93 7.80
C LYS A 115 -2.12 42.15 9.13
N ILE A 116 -2.40 41.09 9.90
CA ILE A 116 -2.95 41.22 11.27
C ILE A 116 -1.99 42.06 12.12
N SER A 117 -0.69 41.79 12.06
CA SER A 117 0.33 42.54 12.82
C SER A 117 0.36 44.03 12.44
N GLU A 118 0.24 44.35 11.14
CA GLU A 118 0.16 45.73 10.64
C GLU A 118 -1.11 46.45 11.14
N VAL A 119 -2.26 45.76 11.11
CA VAL A 119 -3.55 46.30 11.58
C VAL A 119 -3.54 46.50 13.10
N GLU A 120 -2.97 45.58 13.86
CA GLU A 120 -2.77 45.75 15.31
C GLU A 120 -1.93 47.00 15.61
N GLU A 121 -0.87 47.27 14.85
CA GLU A 121 -0.04 48.46 15.00
C GLU A 121 -0.83 49.75 14.69
N GLN A 122 -1.65 49.76 13.64
CA GLN A 122 -2.51 50.90 13.27
C GLN A 122 -3.59 51.16 14.31
N ILE A 123 -4.21 50.11 14.86
CA ILE A 123 -5.20 50.23 15.95
C ILE A 123 -4.53 50.79 17.21
N ASN A 124 -3.33 50.33 17.55
CA ASN A 124 -2.56 50.82 18.70
C ASN A 124 -2.12 52.28 18.57
N LYS A 125 -1.99 52.80 17.34
CA LYS A 125 -1.75 54.22 17.04
C LYS A 125 -3.02 55.09 17.06
N GLU A 126 -4.18 54.50 17.40
CA GLU A 126 -5.51 55.14 17.39
C GLU A 126 -5.92 55.68 16.01
N GLU A 127 -5.39 55.13 14.91
CA GLU A 127 -5.65 55.60 13.53
C GLU A 127 -7.02 55.16 12.99
N THR A 128 -7.74 54.30 13.73
CA THR A 128 -9.04 53.74 13.34
C THR A 128 -10.07 53.81 14.46
N SER A 129 -11.35 53.87 14.10
CA SER A 129 -12.47 53.77 15.04
C SER A 129 -12.75 52.32 15.47
N ASP A 130 -13.09 52.12 16.75
CA ASP A 130 -13.52 50.83 17.31
C ASP A 130 -14.82 50.33 16.67
N ILE A 131 -15.06 49.02 16.78
CA ILE A 131 -16.13 48.31 16.07
C ILE A 131 -17.08 47.58 17.03
N PRO A 132 -18.27 47.17 16.54
CA PRO A 132 -19.19 46.34 17.32
C PRO A 132 -18.57 45.00 17.72
N GLU A 133 -19.15 44.38 18.77
CA GLU A 133 -18.69 43.10 19.32
C GLU A 133 -18.85 41.95 18.30
N GLN A 134 -19.84 42.02 17.41
CA GLN A 134 -20.19 40.98 16.43
C GLN A 134 -19.07 40.63 15.42
N PRO A 135 -18.46 41.58 14.67
CA PRO A 135 -17.31 41.25 13.81
C PRO A 135 -16.10 40.71 14.60
N SER A 136 -15.93 41.14 15.85
CA SER A 136 -14.84 40.67 16.72
C SER A 136 -15.07 39.22 17.16
N GLU A 137 -16.30 38.87 17.53
CA GLU A 137 -16.72 37.49 17.84
C GLU A 137 -16.47 36.57 16.64
N SER A 138 -16.77 37.04 15.43
CA SER A 138 -16.54 36.28 14.19
C SER A 138 -15.08 35.91 13.96
N ILE A 139 -14.16 36.84 14.23
CA ILE A 139 -12.72 36.57 14.17
C ILE A 139 -12.33 35.56 15.24
N THR A 140 -12.80 35.72 16.48
CA THR A 140 -12.49 34.75 17.54
C THR A 140 -13.05 33.35 17.27
N ALA A 141 -14.16 33.24 16.53
CA ALA A 141 -14.74 31.96 16.14
C ALA A 141 -13.88 31.18 15.13
N LEU A 142 -12.86 31.80 14.51
CA LEU A 142 -11.87 31.11 13.69
C LEU A 142 -10.88 30.28 14.51
N ILE A 143 -10.74 30.54 15.81
CA ILE A 143 -9.76 29.84 16.67
C ILE A 143 -10.00 28.34 16.67
N GLU A 144 -11.25 27.90 16.89
CA GLU A 144 -11.60 26.48 16.96
C GLU A 144 -11.27 25.70 15.66
N PRO A 145 -11.71 26.13 14.46
CA PRO A 145 -11.37 25.41 13.24
C PRO A 145 -9.88 25.45 12.89
N ILE A 146 -9.16 26.53 13.23
CA ILE A 146 -7.69 26.60 13.06
C ILE A 146 -7.00 25.55 13.94
N GLU A 147 -7.36 25.48 15.23
CA GLU A 147 -6.81 24.48 16.15
C GLU A 147 -7.16 23.05 15.74
N LYS A 148 -8.36 22.83 15.22
CA LYS A 148 -8.79 21.52 14.74
C LYS A 148 -7.98 21.07 13.53
N LEU A 149 -7.75 21.96 12.55
CA LEU A 149 -6.90 21.66 11.40
C LEU A 149 -5.45 21.39 11.85
N SER A 150 -4.92 22.21 12.78
CA SER A 150 -3.58 21.98 13.36
C SER A 150 -3.46 20.62 14.04
N LYS A 151 -4.46 20.17 14.80
CA LYS A 151 -4.48 18.83 15.41
C LYS A 151 -4.48 17.70 14.39
N VAL A 152 -5.25 17.84 13.30
CA VAL A 152 -5.25 16.85 12.21
C VAL A 152 -3.86 16.77 11.56
N ILE A 153 -3.23 17.91 11.31
CA ILE A 153 -1.87 18.00 10.76
C ILE A 153 -0.84 17.30 11.66
N VAL A 154 -0.91 17.54 12.97
CA VAL A 154 -0.06 16.83 13.96
C VAL A 154 -0.31 15.32 13.93
N GLY A 155 -1.59 14.90 13.88
CA GLY A 155 -1.96 13.49 13.80
C GLY A 155 -1.46 12.80 12.53
N ILE A 156 -1.40 13.52 11.41
CA ILE A 156 -0.83 13.01 10.15
C ILE A 156 0.68 12.81 10.27
N ARG A 157 1.38 13.79 10.88
CA ARG A 157 2.83 13.72 11.09
C ARG A 157 3.23 12.54 11.97
N GLU A 158 2.49 12.29 13.04
CA GLU A 158 2.83 11.27 14.05
C GLU A 158 2.41 9.85 13.64
N ALA A 159 1.60 9.73 12.60
CA ALA A 159 1.04 8.47 12.15
C ALA A 159 1.93 7.76 11.11
N PRO A 160 1.97 6.41 11.11
CA PRO A 160 2.67 5.66 10.07
C PRO A 160 1.97 5.84 8.71
N LEU A 161 2.76 6.04 7.65
CA LEU A 161 2.31 6.18 6.27
C LEU A 161 1.90 4.82 5.68
N THR A 162 0.73 4.29 6.09
CA THR A 162 0.09 3.14 5.44
C THR A 162 -1.08 3.60 4.55
N PRO A 163 -1.33 2.97 3.40
CA PRO A 163 -2.38 3.40 2.46
C PRO A 163 -3.79 3.54 3.08
N GLU A 164 -4.15 2.70 4.05
CA GLU A 164 -5.43 2.78 4.78
C GLU A 164 -5.52 4.00 5.70
N LEU A 165 -4.42 4.40 6.33
CA LEU A 165 -4.41 5.62 7.15
C LEU A 165 -4.50 6.87 6.29
N VAL A 166 -4.03 6.80 5.06
CA VAL A 166 -3.87 7.94 4.14
C VAL A 166 -5.22 8.41 3.61
N GLU A 167 -6.12 7.49 3.26
CA GLU A 167 -7.48 7.82 2.84
C GLU A 167 -8.24 8.49 3.99
N LYS A 168 -8.16 7.90 5.19
CA LYS A 168 -8.74 8.46 6.41
C LYS A 168 -8.14 9.83 6.78
N GLN A 169 -6.83 10.00 6.61
CA GLN A 169 -6.15 11.28 6.83
C GLN A 169 -6.62 12.34 5.83
N ASN A 170 -6.77 12.00 4.54
CA ASN A 170 -7.29 12.93 3.53
C ASN A 170 -8.74 13.35 3.82
N GLU A 171 -9.59 12.43 4.29
CA GLU A 171 -10.95 12.76 4.74
C GLU A 171 -10.96 13.69 5.97
N GLU A 172 -10.07 13.44 6.94
CA GLU A 172 -9.93 14.29 8.12
C GLU A 172 -9.39 15.70 7.78
N ILE A 173 -8.44 15.79 6.83
CA ILE A 173 -7.97 17.06 6.26
C ILE A 173 -9.12 17.78 5.58
N HIS A 174 -9.83 17.10 4.66
CA HIS A 174 -10.97 17.68 3.94
C HIS A 174 -12.02 18.22 4.91
N LYS A 175 -12.42 17.43 5.91
CA LYS A 175 -13.45 17.83 6.86
C LYS A 175 -13.03 19.05 7.70
N SER A 176 -11.76 19.13 8.06
CA SER A 176 -11.23 20.22 8.89
C SER A 176 -10.93 21.48 8.07
N SER A 177 -10.45 21.34 6.83
CA SER A 177 -10.25 22.45 5.90
C SER A 177 -11.58 23.06 5.46
N LEU A 178 -12.60 22.25 5.19
CA LEU A 178 -13.95 22.72 4.84
C LEU A 178 -14.58 23.51 6.00
N ALA A 179 -14.46 23.01 7.23
CA ALA A 179 -14.96 23.72 8.41
C ALA A 179 -14.26 25.08 8.61
N LEU A 180 -12.94 25.15 8.36
CA LEU A 180 -12.20 26.40 8.41
C LEU A 180 -12.62 27.36 7.30
N LYS A 181 -12.80 26.85 6.08
CA LYS A 181 -13.27 27.64 4.92
C LYS A 181 -14.66 28.23 5.18
N GLU A 182 -15.63 27.43 5.62
CA GLU A 182 -16.98 27.92 5.91
C GLU A 182 -16.97 29.02 6.97
N GLN A 183 -16.10 28.88 7.98
CA GLN A 183 -15.96 29.91 9.01
C GLN A 183 -15.27 31.17 8.46
N LEU A 184 -14.23 31.04 7.62
CA LEU A 184 -13.59 32.17 6.94
C LEU A 184 -14.57 32.94 6.07
N GLU A 185 -15.41 32.24 5.29
CA GLU A 185 -16.43 32.86 4.45
C GLU A 185 -17.45 33.66 5.30
N ARG A 186 -17.89 33.10 6.43
CA ARG A 186 -18.75 33.82 7.38
C ARG A 186 -18.05 35.08 7.93
N THR A 187 -16.79 34.97 8.35
CA THR A 187 -16.02 36.11 8.85
C THR A 187 -15.82 37.18 7.79
N ILE A 188 -15.51 36.80 6.55
CA ILE A 188 -15.37 37.72 5.41
C ILE A 188 -16.67 38.49 5.14
N THR A 189 -17.85 37.88 5.34
CA THR A 189 -19.12 38.61 5.16
C THR A 189 -19.42 39.63 6.26
N GLN A 190 -18.82 39.48 7.45
CA GLN A 190 -19.05 40.34 8.61
C GLN A 190 -17.98 41.44 8.78
N ILE A 191 -16.81 41.29 8.14
CA ILE A 191 -15.72 42.29 8.15
C ILE A 191 -16.04 43.62 7.44
N PRO A 192 -16.81 43.68 6.33
CA PRO A 192 -17.11 44.94 5.63
C PRO A 192 -17.80 45.99 6.51
N GLU A 193 -18.45 45.57 7.59
CA GLU A 193 -19.07 46.45 8.58
C GLU A 193 -18.06 47.05 9.58
N ALA A 194 -16.82 46.54 9.61
CA ALA A 194 -15.74 46.88 10.52
C ALA A 194 -14.55 47.54 9.78
N LYS A 195 -14.51 48.88 9.75
CA LYS A 195 -13.46 49.66 9.07
C LYS A 195 -12.04 49.31 9.53
N SER A 196 -11.82 49.03 10.81
CA SER A 196 -10.50 48.67 11.34
C SER A 196 -10.02 47.29 10.85
N LEU A 197 -10.94 46.39 10.50
CA LEU A 197 -10.64 45.03 10.04
C LEU A 197 -10.71 44.86 8.52
N GLN A 198 -11.11 45.89 7.78
CA GLN A 198 -11.27 45.80 6.32
C GLN A 198 -9.97 45.37 5.61
N GLN A 199 -8.81 45.71 6.18
CA GLN A 199 -7.51 45.39 5.59
C GLN A 199 -7.16 43.89 5.69
N ILE A 200 -7.75 43.14 6.62
CA ILE A 200 -7.54 41.67 6.70
C ILE A 200 -8.52 40.89 5.81
N ALA A 201 -9.54 41.54 5.23
CA ALA A 201 -10.52 40.87 4.37
C ALA A 201 -9.86 40.20 3.15
N VAL A 202 -8.92 40.88 2.50
CA VAL A 202 -8.22 40.36 1.31
C VAL A 202 -7.33 39.17 1.66
N PRO A 203 -6.47 39.21 2.70
CA PRO A 203 -5.76 38.02 3.16
C PRO A 203 -6.66 36.86 3.56
N LEU A 204 -7.81 37.10 4.21
CA LEU A 204 -8.77 36.04 4.55
C LEU A 204 -9.40 35.41 3.30
N GLN A 205 -9.71 36.22 2.28
CA GLN A 205 -10.18 35.73 0.98
C GLN A 205 -9.12 34.88 0.29
N SER A 206 -7.85 35.29 0.34
CA SER A 206 -6.73 34.53 -0.21
C SER A 206 -6.58 33.18 0.49
N LEU A 207 -6.66 33.14 1.83
CA LEU A 207 -6.63 31.90 2.59
C LEU A 207 -7.83 30.99 2.27
N SER A 208 -9.04 31.55 2.16
CA SER A 208 -10.25 30.82 1.77
C SER A 208 -10.15 30.26 0.35
N ALA A 209 -9.53 31.00 -0.58
CA ALA A 209 -9.28 30.54 -1.94
C ALA A 209 -8.25 29.41 -1.96
N ALA A 210 -7.16 29.51 -1.20
CA ALA A 210 -6.16 28.45 -1.10
C ALA A 210 -6.71 27.17 -0.43
N LEU A 211 -7.60 27.30 0.56
CA LEU A 211 -8.34 26.16 1.11
C LEU A 211 -9.31 25.55 0.10
N SER A 212 -9.89 26.37 -0.79
CA SER A 212 -10.73 25.89 -1.89
C SER A 212 -9.91 25.16 -2.95
N GLU A 213 -8.74 25.67 -3.29
CA GLU A 213 -7.81 25.02 -4.20
C GLU A 213 -7.29 23.71 -3.60
N MET A 214 -7.00 23.67 -2.30
CA MET A 214 -6.66 22.42 -1.60
C MET A 214 -7.82 21.42 -1.65
N ASP A 215 -9.05 21.87 -1.40
CA ASP A 215 -10.26 21.04 -1.47
C ASP A 215 -10.50 20.53 -2.90
N ASP A 216 -10.29 21.37 -3.90
CA ASP A 216 -10.33 21.00 -5.31
C ASP A 216 -9.20 20.03 -5.64
N GLN A 217 -7.98 20.20 -5.13
CA GLN A 217 -6.88 19.25 -5.32
C GLN A 217 -7.15 17.91 -4.62
N LEU A 218 -7.79 17.91 -3.46
CA LEU A 218 -8.24 16.70 -2.76
C LEU A 218 -9.37 16.00 -3.55
N LYS A 219 -10.28 16.78 -4.15
CA LYS A 219 -11.35 16.27 -5.01
C LYS A 219 -10.86 15.83 -6.38
N GLU A 220 -9.89 16.51 -6.97
CA GLU A 220 -9.25 16.17 -8.24
C GLU A 220 -8.27 14.99 -8.07
N ALA A 221 -7.64 14.83 -6.91
CA ALA A 221 -7.02 13.55 -6.51
C ALA A 221 -8.06 12.42 -6.47
N GLY A 222 -9.28 12.74 -6.06
CA GLY A 222 -10.45 11.86 -6.15
C GLY A 222 -11.02 11.69 -7.57
N LYS A 223 -10.90 12.69 -8.47
CA LYS A 223 -11.52 12.74 -9.80
C LYS A 223 -10.61 12.41 -10.98
N GLN A 224 -9.29 12.50 -10.85
CA GLN A 224 -8.35 11.85 -11.78
C GLN A 224 -8.48 10.32 -11.76
N ASN A 225 -9.26 9.77 -10.82
CA ASN A 225 -9.75 8.39 -10.79
C ASN A 225 -11.16 8.20 -11.40
N LEU A 226 -11.83 9.24 -11.94
CA LEU A 226 -13.25 9.21 -12.32
C LEU A 226 -13.59 9.52 -13.78
N GLU A 227 -12.67 10.00 -14.63
CA GLU A 227 -12.99 10.28 -16.06
C GLU A 227 -12.44 9.28 -17.08
N GLY A 228 -12.10 8.07 -16.63
CA GLY A 228 -11.95 6.91 -17.52
C GLY A 228 -12.52 5.67 -16.86
N GLU A 229 -13.74 5.27 -17.27
CA GLU A 229 -14.33 3.94 -17.04
C GLU A 229 -14.03 3.25 -15.68
N THR A 230 -14.92 3.41 -14.69
CA THR A 230 -15.06 2.50 -13.53
C THR A 230 -13.74 2.04 -12.87
N LYS A 231 -13.15 2.83 -11.97
CA LYS A 231 -12.32 2.28 -10.89
C LYS A 231 -12.74 2.83 -9.53
N LYS A 232 -13.60 2.06 -8.85
CA LYS A 232 -13.56 1.91 -7.38
C LYS A 232 -12.09 1.81 -6.96
N SER A 233 -11.73 2.30 -5.75
CA SER A 233 -10.56 1.77 -5.03
C SER A 233 -10.46 0.27 -5.32
N GLU A 234 -9.33 -0.20 -5.83
CA GLU A 234 -9.20 -1.54 -6.38
C GLU A 234 -9.51 -2.53 -5.26
N ARG A 235 -10.78 -3.00 -5.22
CA ARG A 235 -11.29 -3.76 -4.10
C ARG A 235 -10.35 -4.91 -3.83
N PHE A 236 -9.95 -5.08 -2.58
CA PHE A 236 -8.98 -6.10 -2.19
C PHE A 236 -9.49 -7.49 -2.59
N ASP A 237 -10.81 -7.73 -2.54
CA ASP A 237 -11.40 -8.96 -3.04
C ASP A 237 -11.24 -9.14 -4.55
N LEU A 238 -11.61 -8.15 -5.36
CA LEU A 238 -11.46 -8.20 -6.82
C LEU A 238 -10.00 -8.33 -7.25
N THR A 239 -9.08 -7.63 -6.59
CA THR A 239 -7.64 -7.72 -6.87
C THR A 239 -7.12 -9.12 -6.54
N ALA A 240 -7.46 -9.65 -5.36
CA ALA A 240 -7.07 -10.99 -4.97
C ALA A 240 -7.65 -12.06 -5.91
N LEU A 241 -8.93 -11.94 -6.29
CA LEU A 241 -9.60 -12.85 -7.22
C LEU A 241 -8.95 -12.84 -8.60
N LYS A 242 -8.65 -11.65 -9.14
CA LYS A 242 -7.93 -11.52 -10.43
C LYS A 242 -6.56 -12.16 -10.39
N GLU A 243 -5.83 -12.01 -9.29
CA GLU A 243 -4.49 -12.60 -9.14
C GLU A 243 -4.50 -14.13 -9.13
N ILE A 244 -5.55 -14.76 -8.58
CA ILE A 244 -5.67 -16.23 -8.51
C ILE A 244 -6.44 -16.83 -9.68
N ALA A 245 -7.24 -16.03 -10.40
CA ALA A 245 -8.07 -16.49 -11.52
C ALA A 245 -7.25 -17.18 -12.62
N THR A 246 -6.17 -16.52 -13.07
CA THR A 246 -5.31 -17.07 -14.14
C THR A 246 -4.59 -18.36 -13.70
N PRO A 247 -3.91 -18.43 -12.54
CA PRO A 247 -3.36 -19.69 -12.04
C PRO A 247 -4.36 -20.83 -11.95
N ILE A 248 -5.58 -20.57 -11.46
CA ILE A 248 -6.65 -21.58 -11.33
C ILE A 248 -7.13 -22.07 -12.69
N LEU A 249 -7.33 -21.15 -13.65
CA LEU A 249 -7.72 -21.49 -15.01
C LEU A 249 -6.64 -22.33 -15.69
N ASN A 250 -5.37 -21.95 -15.55
CA ASN A 250 -4.26 -22.73 -16.08
C ASN A 250 -4.23 -24.14 -15.47
N LEU A 251 -4.38 -24.28 -14.15
CA LEU A 251 -4.42 -25.60 -13.52
C LEU A 251 -5.57 -26.46 -14.06
N LYS A 252 -6.76 -25.86 -14.22
CA LYS A 252 -7.91 -26.53 -14.83
C LYS A 252 -7.59 -27.05 -16.23
N ASP A 253 -7.05 -26.19 -17.09
CA ASP A 253 -6.77 -26.51 -18.49
C ASP A 253 -5.67 -27.57 -18.61
N GLU A 254 -4.66 -27.52 -17.74
CA GLU A 254 -3.60 -28.54 -17.69
C GLU A 254 -4.14 -29.91 -17.21
N ILE A 255 -5.02 -29.94 -16.20
CA ILE A 255 -5.66 -31.19 -15.75
C ILE A 255 -6.58 -31.76 -16.85
N GLN A 256 -7.31 -30.91 -17.57
CA GLN A 256 -8.13 -31.33 -18.72
C GLN A 256 -7.27 -31.90 -19.85
N SER A 257 -6.13 -31.26 -20.13
CA SER A 257 -5.18 -31.75 -21.13
C SER A 257 -4.58 -33.08 -20.72
N LEU A 258 -4.18 -33.23 -19.46
CA LEU A 258 -3.71 -34.51 -18.91
C LEU A 258 -4.81 -35.58 -19.03
N LYS A 259 -6.06 -35.24 -18.73
CA LYS A 259 -7.21 -36.15 -18.85
C LYS A 259 -7.40 -36.64 -20.28
N ALA A 260 -7.27 -35.78 -21.28
CA ALA A 260 -7.40 -36.17 -22.68
C ALA A 260 -6.33 -37.19 -23.08
N VAL A 261 -5.06 -36.93 -22.74
CA VAL A 261 -3.93 -37.82 -23.08
C VAL A 261 -3.99 -39.12 -22.28
N SER A 262 -4.40 -39.07 -21.02
CA SER A 262 -4.46 -40.25 -20.15
C SER A 262 -5.45 -41.35 -20.59
N GLN A 263 -6.40 -41.03 -21.48
CA GLN A 263 -7.35 -42.02 -22.01
C GLN A 263 -6.66 -43.12 -22.83
N GLU A 264 -5.47 -42.84 -23.34
CA GLU A 264 -4.67 -43.78 -24.13
C GLU A 264 -3.81 -44.72 -23.26
N PHE A 265 -3.73 -44.45 -21.95
CA PHE A 265 -2.86 -45.16 -21.02
C PHE A 265 -3.64 -45.87 -19.91
N SER A 266 -3.00 -46.87 -19.29
CA SER A 266 -3.60 -47.57 -18.15
C SER A 266 -3.77 -46.64 -16.94
N PRO A 267 -4.80 -46.83 -16.10
CA PRO A 267 -5.04 -45.95 -14.96
C PRO A 267 -3.91 -46.02 -13.93
N GLN A 268 -3.17 -44.92 -13.78
CA GLN A 268 -2.10 -44.80 -12.77
C GLN A 268 -2.61 -44.04 -11.55
N GLN A 269 -2.37 -44.55 -10.34
CA GLN A 269 -2.92 -43.97 -9.10
C GLN A 269 -2.51 -42.50 -8.87
N GLY A 270 -1.30 -42.09 -9.29
CA GLY A 270 -0.87 -40.69 -9.23
C GLY A 270 -1.69 -39.78 -10.14
N ILE A 271 -1.97 -40.22 -11.36
CA ILE A 271 -2.81 -39.50 -12.33
C ILE A 271 -4.26 -39.45 -11.87
N LEU A 272 -4.81 -40.58 -11.39
CA LEU A 272 -6.18 -40.63 -10.87
C LEU A 272 -6.37 -39.65 -9.70
N GLY A 273 -5.37 -39.53 -8.82
CA GLY A 273 -5.40 -38.53 -7.76
C GLY A 273 -5.47 -37.10 -8.29
N ILE A 274 -4.68 -36.76 -9.31
CA ILE A 274 -4.75 -35.43 -9.96
C ILE A 274 -6.13 -35.20 -10.60
N MET A 275 -6.74 -36.23 -11.19
CA MET A 275 -8.08 -36.10 -11.78
C MET A 275 -9.17 -35.82 -10.75
N GLU A 276 -9.02 -36.24 -9.50
CA GLU A 276 -10.01 -36.01 -8.44
C GLU A 276 -10.20 -34.53 -8.11
N ILE A 277 -9.18 -33.70 -8.33
CA ILE A 277 -9.28 -32.25 -8.11
C ILE A 277 -9.84 -31.48 -9.31
N ASN A 278 -10.05 -32.13 -10.47
CA ASN A 278 -10.52 -31.47 -11.69
C ASN A 278 -11.87 -30.76 -11.50
N GLU A 279 -12.87 -31.47 -10.96
CA GLU A 279 -14.21 -30.92 -10.77
C GLU A 279 -14.22 -29.78 -9.73
N PRO A 280 -13.61 -29.94 -8.53
CA PRO A 280 -13.51 -28.83 -7.59
C PRO A 280 -12.76 -27.60 -8.12
N VAL A 281 -11.70 -27.78 -8.91
CA VAL A 281 -10.97 -26.67 -9.55
C VAL A 281 -11.83 -25.97 -10.61
N ALA A 282 -12.61 -26.73 -11.39
CA ALA A 282 -13.54 -26.16 -12.35
C ALA A 282 -14.65 -25.35 -11.67
N LEU A 283 -15.19 -25.86 -10.56
CA LEU A 283 -16.15 -25.14 -9.72
C LEU A 283 -15.54 -23.88 -9.12
N LEU A 284 -14.31 -23.96 -8.60
CA LEU A 284 -13.60 -22.79 -8.06
C LEU A 284 -13.44 -21.69 -9.11
N SER A 285 -13.01 -22.04 -10.31
CA SER A 285 -12.91 -21.12 -11.45
C SER A 285 -14.24 -20.46 -11.78
N ALA A 286 -15.34 -21.24 -11.80
CA ALA A 286 -16.67 -20.71 -12.06
C ALA A 286 -17.14 -19.76 -10.96
N SER A 287 -16.92 -20.11 -9.68
CA SER A 287 -17.28 -19.27 -8.54
C SER A 287 -16.52 -17.95 -8.53
N ILE A 288 -15.24 -17.91 -8.95
CA ILE A 288 -14.49 -16.64 -9.08
C ILE A 288 -15.18 -15.71 -10.07
N VAL A 289 -15.54 -16.22 -11.25
CA VAL A 289 -16.24 -15.43 -12.29
C VAL A 289 -17.62 -14.96 -11.81
N GLU A 290 -18.32 -15.79 -11.03
CA GLU A 290 -19.62 -15.42 -10.46
C GLU A 290 -19.47 -14.32 -9.41
N ILE A 291 -18.48 -14.41 -8.51
CA ILE A 291 -18.19 -13.38 -7.51
C ILE A 291 -17.83 -12.06 -8.19
N GLU A 292 -16.98 -12.08 -9.21
CA GLU A 292 -16.63 -10.87 -9.97
C GLU A 292 -17.87 -10.17 -10.56
N LYS A 293 -18.88 -10.93 -10.98
CA LYS A 293 -20.16 -10.36 -11.44
C LYS A 293 -20.99 -9.84 -10.27
N SER A 294 -21.16 -10.65 -9.22
CA SER A 294 -21.99 -10.29 -8.06
C SER A 294 -21.49 -9.06 -7.32
N ILE A 295 -20.17 -8.88 -7.15
CA ILE A 295 -19.55 -7.70 -6.52
C ILE A 295 -19.82 -6.40 -7.31
N ASN A 296 -20.05 -6.52 -8.62
CA ASN A 296 -20.39 -5.39 -9.48
C ASN A 296 -21.89 -5.06 -9.44
N GLU A 297 -22.74 -6.02 -9.07
CA GLU A 297 -24.21 -5.88 -9.05
C GLU A 297 -24.78 -5.58 -7.65
N VAL A 298 -24.13 -6.08 -6.60
CA VAL A 298 -24.58 -5.98 -5.21
C VAL A 298 -23.51 -5.28 -4.36
N GLU A 299 -23.93 -4.35 -3.51
CA GLU A 299 -23.06 -3.66 -2.57
C GLU A 299 -22.73 -4.60 -1.39
N VAL A 300 -21.66 -5.39 -1.55
CA VAL A 300 -21.05 -6.24 -0.50
C VAL A 300 -19.80 -5.57 0.07
N GLN A 301 -19.58 -5.72 1.38
CA GLN A 301 -18.38 -5.25 2.07
C GLN A 301 -17.12 -5.86 1.43
N ASP A 302 -16.09 -5.03 1.21
CA ASP A 302 -14.78 -5.50 0.73
C ASP A 302 -14.00 -6.19 1.85
N ILE A 303 -13.05 -7.03 1.47
CA ILE A 303 -12.15 -7.71 2.42
C ILE A 303 -10.99 -6.79 2.81
N SER A 304 -10.34 -7.08 3.94
CA SER A 304 -9.11 -6.40 4.33
C SER A 304 -7.90 -6.87 3.51
N ALA A 305 -6.84 -6.06 3.48
CA ALA A 305 -5.57 -6.42 2.83
C ALA A 305 -4.98 -7.75 3.35
N GLN A 306 -5.12 -8.03 4.65
CA GLN A 306 -4.67 -9.30 5.24
C GLN A 306 -5.46 -10.50 4.70
N GLN A 307 -6.77 -10.35 4.56
CA GLN A 307 -7.64 -11.39 3.99
C GLN A 307 -7.32 -11.60 2.49
N ALA A 308 -7.08 -10.52 1.75
CA ALA A 308 -6.61 -10.60 0.36
C ALA A 308 -5.26 -11.31 0.23
N GLN A 309 -4.31 -11.06 1.14
CA GLN A 309 -3.04 -11.79 1.15
C GLN A 309 -3.24 -13.29 1.40
N ILE A 310 -4.14 -13.67 2.32
CA ILE A 310 -4.46 -15.09 2.57
C ILE A 310 -5.05 -15.74 1.32
N VAL A 311 -5.89 -15.03 0.57
CA VAL A 311 -6.47 -15.51 -0.69
C VAL A 311 -5.41 -15.65 -1.77
N THR A 312 -4.51 -14.67 -1.93
CA THR A 312 -3.47 -14.69 -2.96
C THR A 312 -2.33 -15.70 -2.67
N ASP A 313 -2.08 -16.04 -1.40
CA ASP A 313 -1.07 -17.04 -0.99
C ASP A 313 -1.28 -18.42 -1.65
N ILE A 314 -2.50 -18.76 -2.11
CA ILE A 314 -2.78 -20.02 -2.81
C ILE A 314 -2.15 -20.08 -4.21
N LYS A 315 -1.78 -18.93 -4.79
CA LYS A 315 -1.21 -18.80 -6.13
C LYS A 315 0.01 -19.69 -6.33
N GLU A 316 1.00 -19.61 -5.44
CA GLU A 316 2.24 -20.37 -5.57
C GLU A 316 2.00 -21.91 -5.51
N PRO A 317 1.23 -22.45 -4.55
CA PRO A 317 0.82 -23.85 -4.56
C PRO A 317 0.13 -24.30 -5.86
N ILE A 318 -0.75 -23.47 -6.43
CA ILE A 318 -1.46 -23.78 -7.68
C ILE A 318 -0.49 -23.81 -8.85
N GLU A 319 0.38 -22.82 -8.99
CA GLU A 319 1.38 -22.78 -10.06
C GLU A 319 2.35 -23.96 -9.99
N LYS A 320 2.75 -24.37 -8.78
CA LYS A 320 3.56 -25.59 -8.56
C LYS A 320 2.81 -26.84 -8.99
N MET A 321 1.53 -26.95 -8.67
CA MET A 321 0.69 -28.06 -9.11
C MET A 321 0.57 -28.09 -10.63
N SER A 322 0.32 -26.95 -11.29
CA SER A 322 0.22 -26.87 -12.76
C SER A 322 1.49 -27.34 -13.45
N LYS A 323 2.66 -26.91 -12.96
CA LYS A 323 3.96 -27.38 -13.48
C LYS A 323 4.12 -28.89 -13.34
N LEU A 324 3.75 -29.44 -12.19
CA LEU A 324 3.81 -30.87 -11.97
C LEU A 324 2.86 -31.66 -12.89
N VAL A 325 1.67 -31.12 -13.17
CA VAL A 325 0.72 -31.71 -14.14
C VAL A 325 1.32 -31.73 -15.55
N ILE A 326 2.01 -30.66 -15.95
CA ILE A 326 2.73 -30.60 -17.24
C ILE A 326 3.83 -31.66 -17.28
N ASP A 327 4.70 -31.74 -16.26
CA ASP A 327 5.77 -32.74 -16.18
C ASP A 327 5.20 -34.17 -16.31
N ILE A 328 4.10 -34.45 -15.61
CA ILE A 328 3.45 -35.78 -15.63
C ILE A 328 2.88 -36.08 -17.01
N ARG A 329 2.31 -35.07 -17.70
CA ARG A 329 1.82 -35.23 -19.07
C ARG A 329 2.95 -35.60 -20.03
N GLU A 330 4.13 -35.00 -19.88
CA GLU A 330 5.29 -35.29 -20.74
C GLU A 330 5.82 -36.73 -20.56
N VAL A 331 5.67 -37.30 -19.36
CA VAL A 331 6.16 -38.64 -19.02
C VAL A 331 5.05 -39.68 -18.88
N ILE A 332 3.83 -39.38 -19.32
CA ILE A 332 2.64 -40.21 -19.10
C ILE A 332 2.74 -41.62 -19.69
N SER A 333 3.51 -41.76 -20.77
CA SER A 333 3.80 -43.03 -21.43
C SER A 333 4.77 -43.93 -20.67
N VAL A 334 5.40 -43.43 -19.59
CA VAL A 334 6.42 -44.14 -18.81
C VAL A 334 5.95 -44.27 -17.34
N PRO A 335 5.17 -45.32 -17.00
CA PRO A 335 4.59 -45.51 -15.67
C PRO A 335 5.61 -45.47 -14.53
N GLU A 336 6.82 -45.97 -14.76
CA GLU A 336 7.91 -46.01 -13.79
C GLU A 336 8.34 -44.61 -13.34
N VAL A 337 8.35 -43.64 -14.25
CA VAL A 337 8.66 -42.24 -13.92
C VAL A 337 7.57 -41.64 -13.04
N ILE A 338 6.31 -41.99 -13.30
CA ILE A 338 5.17 -41.48 -12.54
C ILE A 338 5.13 -42.06 -11.13
N GLU A 339 5.49 -43.34 -10.96
CA GLU A 339 5.65 -43.95 -9.63
C GLU A 339 6.65 -43.15 -8.77
N VAL A 340 7.73 -42.69 -9.37
CA VAL A 340 8.76 -41.91 -8.67
C VAL A 340 8.32 -40.49 -8.37
N LYS A 341 7.44 -39.90 -9.20
CA LYS A 341 6.84 -38.57 -8.96
C LYS A 341 5.67 -38.57 -7.95
N LYS A 342 5.17 -39.72 -7.51
CA LYS A 342 4.07 -39.79 -6.51
C LYS A 342 4.30 -38.96 -5.23
N PRO A 343 5.50 -38.94 -4.61
CA PRO A 343 5.75 -38.10 -3.45
C PRO A 343 5.69 -36.60 -3.76
N GLU A 344 6.10 -36.19 -4.96
CA GLU A 344 5.99 -34.80 -5.44
C GLU A 344 4.51 -34.41 -5.58
N ILE A 345 3.68 -35.29 -6.15
CA ILE A 345 2.22 -35.10 -6.26
C ILE A 345 1.61 -34.93 -4.87
N LEU A 346 1.94 -35.82 -3.94
CA LEU A 346 1.42 -35.76 -2.57
C LEU A 346 1.83 -34.44 -1.89
N ASN A 347 3.08 -34.02 -2.03
CA ASN A 347 3.57 -32.77 -1.43
C ASN A 347 2.89 -31.53 -2.02
N ALA A 348 2.70 -31.48 -3.34
CA ALA A 348 2.01 -30.38 -4.01
C ALA A 348 0.54 -30.28 -3.56
N VAL A 349 -0.14 -31.42 -3.50
CA VAL A 349 -1.52 -31.56 -3.01
C VAL A 349 -1.65 -31.12 -1.54
N LEU A 350 -0.70 -31.50 -0.67
CA LEU A 350 -0.69 -31.08 0.74
C LEU A 350 -0.41 -29.58 0.91
N ALA A 351 0.47 -28.99 0.09
CA ALA A 351 0.72 -27.55 0.09
C ALA A 351 -0.53 -26.76 -0.32
N LEU A 352 -1.25 -27.26 -1.33
CA LEU A 352 -2.52 -26.70 -1.77
C LEU A 352 -3.58 -26.79 -0.65
N LYS A 353 -3.71 -27.95 0.02
CA LYS A 353 -4.60 -28.14 1.17
C LYS A 353 -4.37 -27.11 2.27
N LYS A 354 -3.12 -26.92 2.68
CA LYS A 354 -2.76 -25.97 3.74
C LYS A 354 -3.19 -24.55 3.41
N SER A 355 -3.09 -24.15 2.14
CA SER A 355 -3.48 -22.81 1.69
C SER A 355 -5.01 -22.68 1.63
N ILE A 356 -5.70 -23.71 1.16
CA ILE A 356 -7.17 -23.79 1.18
C ILE A 356 -7.70 -23.68 2.61
N GLU A 357 -7.13 -24.39 3.57
CA GLU A 357 -7.55 -24.36 4.98
C GLU A 357 -7.46 -22.94 5.55
N ARG A 358 -6.42 -22.16 5.21
CA ARG A 358 -6.28 -20.76 5.62
C ARG A 358 -7.35 -19.87 5.01
N ILE A 359 -7.68 -20.07 3.72
CA ILE A 359 -8.74 -19.31 3.05
C ILE A 359 -10.11 -19.66 3.64
N VAL A 360 -10.41 -20.94 3.86
CA VAL A 360 -11.69 -21.38 4.45
C VAL A 360 -11.90 -20.81 5.85
N GLN A 361 -10.84 -20.62 6.64
CA GLN A 361 -10.92 -19.95 7.95
C GLN A 361 -11.22 -18.45 7.84
N CYS A 362 -10.84 -17.81 6.73
CA CYS A 362 -11.02 -16.39 6.47
C CYS A 362 -12.41 -16.04 5.90
N ILE A 363 -13.03 -16.95 5.15
CA ILE A 363 -14.30 -16.70 4.45
C ILE A 363 -15.49 -16.27 5.34
N PRO A 364 -15.69 -16.81 6.56
CA PRO A 364 -16.82 -16.42 7.41
C PRO A 364 -16.87 -14.90 7.71
N GLU A 365 -15.72 -14.24 7.69
CA GLU A 365 -15.56 -12.79 7.93
C GLU A 365 -15.45 -11.99 6.62
N ALA A 366 -15.57 -12.65 5.45
CA ALA A 366 -15.43 -12.08 4.11
C ALA A 366 -16.68 -12.37 3.27
N GLU A 367 -17.73 -11.56 3.46
CA GLU A 367 -19.03 -11.75 2.81
C GLU A 367 -18.94 -11.83 1.28
N SER A 368 -18.09 -11.00 0.67
CA SER A 368 -17.88 -10.98 -0.79
C SER A 368 -17.28 -12.26 -1.35
N LEU A 369 -16.67 -13.12 -0.52
CA LEU A 369 -16.01 -14.36 -0.93
C LEU A 369 -16.79 -15.62 -0.57
N GLN A 370 -18.02 -15.52 -0.06
CA GLN A 370 -18.77 -16.68 0.44
C GLN A 370 -18.97 -17.79 -0.61
N LEU A 371 -19.10 -17.44 -1.88
CA LEU A 371 -19.24 -18.42 -2.98
C LEU A 371 -18.00 -19.31 -3.15
N LEU A 372 -16.84 -18.95 -2.60
CA LEU A 372 -15.65 -19.81 -2.59
C LEU A 372 -15.74 -20.97 -1.58
N THR A 373 -16.67 -20.93 -0.62
CA THR A 373 -16.74 -21.93 0.47
C THR A 373 -16.90 -23.35 -0.06
N VAL A 374 -17.92 -23.57 -0.89
CA VAL A 374 -18.26 -24.89 -1.44
C VAL A 374 -17.14 -25.46 -2.31
N PRO A 375 -16.60 -24.74 -3.32
CA PRO A 375 -15.54 -25.29 -4.16
C PRO A 375 -14.25 -25.56 -3.37
N LEU A 376 -13.87 -24.70 -2.42
CA LEU A 376 -12.68 -24.91 -1.59
C LEU A 376 -12.84 -26.12 -0.64
N GLN A 377 -14.02 -26.34 -0.07
CA GLN A 377 -14.31 -27.53 0.74
C GLN A 377 -14.31 -28.81 -0.11
N ALA A 378 -14.88 -28.75 -1.32
CA ALA A 378 -14.84 -29.86 -2.26
C ALA A 378 -13.40 -30.20 -2.66
N LEU A 379 -12.56 -29.18 -2.91
CA LEU A 379 -11.15 -29.36 -3.23
C LEU A 379 -10.38 -29.96 -2.06
N SER A 380 -10.60 -29.47 -0.84
CA SER A 380 -10.01 -30.05 0.38
C SER A 380 -10.40 -31.53 0.56
N THR A 381 -11.66 -31.88 0.27
CA THR A 381 -12.16 -33.27 0.35
C THR A 381 -11.53 -34.18 -0.70
N ALA A 382 -11.38 -33.69 -1.94
CA ALA A 382 -10.67 -34.42 -2.99
C ALA A 382 -9.21 -34.67 -2.58
N ILE A 383 -8.53 -33.67 -2.04
CA ILE A 383 -7.15 -33.79 -1.52
C ILE A 383 -7.05 -34.84 -0.41
N LEU A 384 -8.00 -34.88 0.54
CA LEU A 384 -8.05 -35.91 1.59
C LEU A 384 -8.16 -37.33 1.02
N THR A 385 -8.90 -37.49 -0.09
CA THR A 385 -9.07 -38.78 -0.76
C THR A 385 -7.75 -39.25 -1.38
N ILE A 386 -6.99 -38.34 -2.00
CA ILE A 386 -5.63 -38.60 -2.52
C ILE A 386 -4.69 -39.02 -1.39
N GLU A 387 -4.72 -38.29 -0.27
CA GLU A 387 -3.89 -38.56 0.91
C GLU A 387 -4.16 -39.96 1.49
N ALA A 388 -5.44 -40.33 1.61
CA ALA A 388 -5.86 -41.64 2.11
C ALA A 388 -5.40 -42.78 1.18
N LYS A 389 -5.52 -42.60 -0.14
CA LYS A 389 -5.08 -43.58 -1.15
C LYS A 389 -3.57 -43.77 -1.16
N SER A 390 -2.80 -42.71 -0.90
CA SER A 390 -1.33 -42.75 -0.85
C SER A 390 -0.80 -43.51 0.38
N LYS A 391 -1.45 -43.36 1.55
CA LYS A 391 -1.05 -44.04 2.81
C LYS A 391 -1.18 -45.57 2.76
N ILE A 392 -1.99 -46.11 1.85
CA ILE A 392 -2.21 -47.57 1.68
C ILE A 392 -1.05 -48.22 0.90
N SER A 393 -0.17 -47.43 0.27
CA SER A 393 0.91 -47.93 -0.61
C SER A 393 2.32 -47.94 0.04
N LYS A 394 2.44 -48.24 1.34
CA LYS A 394 3.75 -48.36 2.04
C LYS A 394 4.50 -49.67 1.74
N LYS A 395 4.79 -49.96 0.48
CA LYS A 395 6.00 -50.71 0.14
C LYS A 395 7.00 -49.68 -0.34
N GLU A 396 7.94 -49.30 0.52
CA GLU A 396 9.08 -48.47 0.14
C GLU A 396 9.91 -49.25 -0.89
N THR A 397 9.61 -49.11 -2.17
CA THR A 397 10.60 -49.32 -3.21
C THR A 397 11.64 -48.23 -3.05
N ARG A 398 12.90 -48.60 -2.82
CA ARG A 398 13.98 -47.61 -2.69
C ARG A 398 14.04 -46.78 -3.98
N ARG A 399 13.91 -45.46 -3.85
CA ARG A 399 13.79 -44.51 -4.99
C ARG A 399 14.99 -44.57 -5.94
N ASP A 400 16.17 -44.86 -5.42
CA ASP A 400 17.41 -45.04 -6.17
C ASP A 400 17.31 -46.15 -7.21
N VAL A 401 16.71 -47.30 -6.87
CA VAL A 401 16.60 -48.45 -7.80
C VAL A 401 15.57 -48.18 -8.91
N SER A 402 14.48 -47.46 -8.63
CA SER A 402 13.47 -47.12 -9.64
C SER A 402 13.97 -46.08 -10.65
N PHE A 403 14.72 -45.06 -10.20
CA PHE A 403 15.33 -44.08 -11.11
C PHE A 403 16.37 -44.72 -12.03
N VAL A 404 17.16 -45.66 -11.50
CA VAL A 404 18.17 -46.38 -12.28
C VAL A 404 17.54 -47.20 -13.40
N LYS A 405 16.41 -47.88 -13.14
CA LYS A 405 15.66 -48.63 -14.17
C LYS A 405 15.18 -47.75 -15.32
N VAL A 406 14.64 -46.57 -15.01
CA VAL A 406 14.17 -45.61 -16.01
C VAL A 406 15.29 -45.13 -16.94
N ILE A 407 16.53 -44.99 -16.42
CA ILE A 407 17.67 -44.51 -17.20
C ILE A 407 18.37 -45.66 -17.95
N ALA A 408 18.40 -46.86 -17.36
CA ALA A 408 19.11 -48.01 -17.91
C ALA A 408 18.58 -48.47 -19.28
N GLU A 409 17.27 -48.37 -19.50
CA GLU A 409 16.64 -48.80 -20.75
C GLU A 409 16.96 -47.86 -21.93
N PRO A 410 16.74 -46.53 -21.84
CA PRO A 410 17.20 -45.59 -22.88
C PRO A 410 18.70 -45.66 -23.16
N VAL A 411 19.54 -45.84 -22.13
CA VAL A 411 20.99 -46.01 -22.31
C VAL A 411 21.30 -47.29 -23.09
N THR A 412 20.58 -48.38 -22.85
CA THR A 412 20.75 -49.63 -23.59
C THR A 412 20.30 -49.49 -25.04
N VAL A 413 19.17 -48.84 -25.31
CA VAL A 413 18.69 -48.57 -26.68
C VAL A 413 19.70 -47.70 -27.44
N LEU A 414 20.23 -46.65 -26.81
CA LEU A 414 21.22 -45.77 -27.44
C LEU A 414 22.54 -46.50 -27.76
N LEU A 415 22.96 -47.44 -26.89
CA LEU A 415 24.10 -48.32 -27.15
C LEU A 415 23.86 -49.22 -28.37
N ASP A 416 22.69 -49.84 -28.45
CA ASP A 416 22.34 -50.71 -29.58
C ASP A 416 22.26 -49.92 -30.90
N GLU A 417 21.68 -48.71 -30.88
CA GLU A 417 21.62 -47.84 -32.06
C GLU A 417 23.01 -47.36 -32.51
N THR A 418 23.89 -47.01 -31.57
CA THR A 418 25.26 -46.61 -31.90
C THR A 418 26.13 -47.77 -32.40
N GLU A 419 25.90 -49.01 -31.92
CA GLU A 419 26.52 -50.21 -32.49
C GLU A 419 26.03 -50.54 -33.91
N GLN A 420 24.72 -50.41 -34.16
CA GLN A 420 24.16 -50.58 -35.50
C GLN A 420 24.76 -49.54 -36.47
N LEU A 421 24.84 -48.28 -36.04
CA LEU A 421 25.45 -47.20 -36.83
C LEU A 421 26.93 -47.48 -37.14
N ARG A 422 27.67 -48.04 -36.17
CA ARG A 422 29.07 -48.48 -36.34
C ARG A 422 29.20 -49.58 -37.38
N THR A 423 28.32 -50.57 -37.33
CA THR A 423 28.31 -51.70 -38.28
C THR A 423 28.01 -51.22 -39.70
N MET A 424 26.99 -50.36 -39.87
CA MET A 424 26.67 -49.76 -41.16
C MET A 424 27.83 -48.94 -41.75
N LEU A 425 28.58 -48.21 -40.91
CA LEU A 425 29.75 -47.46 -41.36
C LEU A 425 30.92 -48.35 -41.80
N GLN A 426 31.11 -49.49 -41.14
CA GLN A 426 32.11 -50.50 -41.55
C GLN A 426 31.75 -51.07 -42.93
N ASP A 427 30.47 -51.29 -43.23
CA ASP A 427 30.00 -51.80 -44.51
C ASP A 427 30.08 -50.77 -45.66
N LEU A 428 29.93 -49.47 -45.37
CA LEU A 428 29.94 -48.40 -46.37
C LEU A 428 31.35 -47.87 -46.74
N GLY A 429 32.39 -48.22 -45.96
CA GLY A 429 33.80 -47.92 -46.29
C GLY A 429 34.16 -46.43 -46.39
N LYS A 430 33.28 -45.51 -45.97
CA LYS A 430 33.48 -44.05 -46.04
C LYS A 430 33.26 -43.41 -44.68
N SER A 431 34.30 -42.74 -44.17
CA SER A 431 34.25 -41.99 -42.91
C SER A 431 33.57 -40.63 -43.12
N GLN A 432 32.39 -40.42 -42.53
CA GLN A 432 31.82 -39.10 -42.29
C GLN A 432 32.14 -38.68 -40.86
N GLN A 433 32.93 -37.62 -40.70
CA GLN A 433 33.46 -37.19 -39.40
C GLN A 433 32.36 -36.87 -38.36
N GLY A 434 31.19 -36.39 -38.81
CA GLY A 434 30.03 -36.18 -37.94
C GLY A 434 29.43 -37.48 -37.39
N VAL A 435 29.47 -38.57 -38.15
CA VAL A 435 28.93 -39.87 -37.72
C VAL A 435 29.93 -40.62 -36.82
N LEU A 436 31.24 -40.44 -37.05
CA LEU A 436 32.27 -40.94 -36.13
C LEU A 436 32.17 -40.31 -34.74
N SER A 437 31.84 -39.01 -34.66
CA SER A 437 31.62 -38.31 -33.40
C SER A 437 30.44 -38.88 -32.59
N ILE A 438 29.43 -39.44 -33.26
CA ILE A 438 28.28 -40.13 -32.62
C ILE A 438 28.66 -41.56 -32.21
N ILE A 439 29.64 -42.19 -32.84
CA ILE A 439 30.13 -43.51 -32.39
C ILE A 439 31.06 -43.36 -31.18
N GLU A 440 31.74 -42.23 -31.04
CA GLU A 440 32.63 -41.94 -29.90
C GLU A 440 31.89 -41.83 -28.56
N ILE A 441 30.57 -41.56 -28.55
CA ILE A 441 29.77 -41.56 -27.30
C ILE A 441 29.50 -42.98 -26.75
N ASN A 442 29.82 -44.04 -27.51
CA ASN A 442 29.55 -45.43 -27.14
C ASN A 442 30.35 -45.87 -25.89
N GLU A 443 31.62 -45.46 -25.77
CA GLU A 443 32.45 -45.73 -24.58
C GLU A 443 31.89 -45.07 -23.30
N PRO A 444 31.57 -43.76 -23.29
CA PRO A 444 30.85 -43.13 -22.17
C PRO A 444 29.52 -43.82 -21.80
N LEU A 445 28.75 -44.27 -22.79
CA LEU A 445 27.46 -44.95 -22.56
C LEU A 445 27.63 -46.34 -21.95
N LEU A 446 28.66 -47.10 -22.35
CA LEU A 446 29.03 -48.39 -21.76
C LEU A 446 29.40 -48.23 -20.28
N ALA A 447 30.25 -47.25 -19.98
CA ALA A 447 30.62 -46.93 -18.59
C ALA A 447 29.41 -46.51 -17.74
N LEU A 448 28.47 -45.75 -18.33
CA LEU A 448 27.21 -45.40 -17.68
C LEU A 448 26.32 -46.63 -17.44
N LYS A 449 26.19 -47.53 -18.41
CA LYS A 449 25.43 -48.79 -18.28
C LYS A 449 26.00 -49.68 -17.17
N GLU A 450 27.31 -49.89 -17.12
CA GLU A 450 27.95 -50.65 -16.05
C GLU A 450 27.73 -50.01 -14.67
N SER A 451 27.81 -48.68 -14.59
CA SER A 451 27.54 -47.94 -13.36
C SER A 451 26.08 -48.10 -12.90
N LEU A 452 25.12 -48.07 -13.82
CA LEU A 452 23.70 -48.28 -13.54
C LEU A 452 23.43 -49.73 -13.07
N SER A 453 24.00 -50.73 -13.74
CA SER A 453 23.88 -52.15 -13.35
C SER A 453 24.49 -52.44 -11.97
N ASN A 454 25.56 -51.74 -11.59
CA ASN A 454 26.13 -51.85 -10.25
C ASN A 454 25.19 -51.32 -9.16
N VAL A 455 24.36 -50.31 -9.45
CA VAL A 455 23.36 -49.81 -8.49
C VAL A 455 22.17 -50.78 -8.36
N GLU A 456 21.77 -51.45 -9.45
CA GLU A 456 20.74 -52.49 -9.41
C GLU A 456 21.20 -53.75 -8.66
N GLY A 457 22.47 -54.13 -8.77
CA GLY A 457 23.06 -55.30 -8.09
C GLY A 457 23.24 -55.16 -6.57
N ILE A 458 22.96 -53.97 -5.99
CA ILE A 458 23.04 -53.68 -4.55
C ILE A 458 21.63 -53.77 -3.88
N SER A 459 20.61 -54.32 -4.58
CA SER A 459 19.32 -54.70 -3.98
C SER A 459 19.35 -56.14 -3.49
#